data_AF-A0A6A4ECN1-F1
#
_entry.id   AF-A0A6A4ECN1-F1
#
_cell.length_a   1.000
_cell.length_b   1.000
_cell.length_c   1.000
_cell.angle_alpha   90.00
_cell.angle_beta   90.00
_cell.angle_gamma   90.00
#
_symmetry.space_group_name_H-M   'P 1'
#
loop_
_entity.id
_entity.type
_entity.pdbx_description
1 polymer ?
#
loop_
_entity_poly.entity_id
_entity_poly.type
_entity_poly.pdbx_seq_one_letter_code
_entity_poly.pdbx_strand_id
1 'polypeptide(L)'
;MTRRPDVDADDIDLEEGELDTNDLEAAGCVVCALGARRLRLPTAPQVRLPASGAPVHSVTALVADAHTLQRENQELRTQYELVSAHNAGLATHASVLHDRNLAILHRAREGYRAGMIRLEQVLLSRERVERDYADLEGRVADFRARAERTTAAETLLRVEGDSSTEQYRDLQAQLQAAQDQIADFAAQLARASATPPPPTVPLARLFTAQGERDDARAERDDLRVDLAAAQAALSPVQARADAAEAERDRMRQLAATAEQQRDDALAERDRVTRVLVVAEQERGGALDMRDQARRISTALRRERDAAVTERDRARQAVVALEQRRDAAVAERGQAHLALTAQRQQRALVDEELRVTRTSLSQSRTECEAAQNLNVPLQDDLRRANALLVASSAATRRVSRSWRGQWPLPRPSVWPPSPRGRKLKLAIFVPRLARRSIELGGCPCDGRLSSVEKQSELRPIVSALGSSS
;
A
#
# COMPACT_ATOMS: atom_id res chain seq x y z
N MET A 1 -29.27 36.74 25.42
CA MET A 1 -28.42 35.53 25.43
C MET A 1 -29.07 34.46 24.58
N THR A 2 -28.91 34.56 23.26
CA THR A 2 -29.43 33.54 22.33
C THR A 2 -28.48 32.35 22.33
N ARG A 3 -28.99 31.12 22.33
CA ARG A 3 -28.14 29.92 22.29
C ARG A 3 -27.40 29.89 20.94
N ARG A 4 -26.10 29.56 20.97
CA ARG A 4 -25.41 29.13 19.75
C ARG A 4 -25.99 27.77 19.32
N PRO A 5 -26.06 27.46 18.02
CA PRO A 5 -25.94 26.07 17.60
C PRO A 5 -24.57 25.59 18.07
N ASP A 6 -24.53 24.50 18.81
CA ASP A 6 -23.28 23.76 18.96
C ASP A 6 -22.95 23.15 17.58
N VAL A 7 -21.66 23.11 17.22
CA VAL A 7 -21.23 22.43 15.99
C VAL A 7 -21.29 20.94 16.30
N ASP A 8 -22.18 20.21 15.64
CA ASP A 8 -22.26 18.77 15.78
C ASP A 8 -20.93 18.13 15.36
N ALA A 9 -20.49 17.12 16.10
CA ALA A 9 -19.21 16.46 15.83
C ALA A 9 -19.19 15.76 14.45
N ASP A 10 -20.37 15.47 13.90
CA ASP A 10 -20.60 14.81 12.63
C ASP A 10 -20.38 15.74 11.40
N ASP A 11 -20.31 17.06 11.58
CA ASP A 11 -19.94 18.03 10.52
C ASP A 11 -18.41 18.03 10.24
N ILE A 12 -17.63 17.27 11.02
CA ILE A 12 -16.20 17.07 10.74
C ILE A 12 -16.05 15.78 9.93
N ASP A 13 -15.95 15.94 8.60
CA ASP A 13 -15.41 14.92 7.69
C ASP A 13 -13.94 14.63 8.05
N LEU A 14 -13.74 13.87 9.13
CA LEU A 14 -12.57 13.05 9.31
C LEU A 14 -12.65 11.96 8.26
N GLU A 15 -11.98 12.16 7.12
CA GLU A 15 -11.51 11.03 6.33
C GLU A 15 -10.73 10.12 7.30
N GLU A 16 -11.36 9.01 7.70
CA GLU A 16 -10.68 7.90 8.36
C GLU A 16 -9.72 7.30 7.33
N GLY A 17 -8.59 7.98 7.16
CA GLY A 17 -7.45 7.54 6.36
C GLY A 17 -6.91 6.27 7.00
N GLU A 18 -7.51 5.16 6.57
CA GLU A 18 -7.39 3.81 7.10
C GLU A 18 -5.97 3.58 7.62
N LEU A 19 -5.83 3.58 8.95
CA LEU A 19 -4.55 3.38 9.62
C LEU A 19 -4.12 1.95 9.36
N ASP A 20 -3.43 1.73 8.24
CA ASP A 20 -3.11 0.43 7.66
C ASP A 20 -2.57 -0.54 8.73
N THR A 21 -3.47 -1.33 9.29
CA THR A 21 -3.15 -2.18 10.45
C THR A 21 -2.31 -3.38 10.03
N ASN A 22 -2.20 -3.65 8.73
CA ASN A 22 -1.26 -4.64 8.19
C ASN A 22 0.19 -4.22 8.47
N ASP A 23 0.46 -2.92 8.57
CA ASP A 23 1.76 -2.38 8.98
C ASP A 23 2.03 -2.66 10.48
N LEU A 24 1.01 -2.91 11.33
CA LEU A 24 1.16 -3.20 12.76
C LEU A 24 1.51 -4.66 13.07
N GLU A 25 1.28 -5.61 12.15
CA GLU A 25 1.67 -7.00 12.38
C GLU A 25 3.20 -7.16 12.36
N ALA A 26 3.75 -7.78 13.42
CA ALA A 26 5.18 -8.04 13.56
C ALA A 26 5.70 -9.20 12.67
N ALA A 27 5.07 -9.43 11.51
CA ALA A 27 5.18 -10.61 10.66
C ALA A 27 6.60 -10.95 10.14
N GLY A 28 7.55 -10.01 10.24
CA GLY A 28 8.96 -10.20 9.86
C GLY A 28 9.95 -10.28 11.02
N CYS A 29 9.56 -10.06 12.28
CA CYS A 29 10.54 -9.96 13.37
C CYS A 29 10.92 -11.32 13.97
N VAL A 30 12.05 -11.85 13.50
CA VAL A 30 12.68 -13.09 14.02
C VAL A 30 12.92 -13.04 15.53
N VAL A 31 13.22 -11.87 16.11
CA VAL A 31 13.40 -11.71 17.57
C VAL A 31 12.07 -11.89 18.31
N CYS A 32 10.99 -11.28 17.83
CA CYS A 32 9.65 -11.44 18.41
C CYS A 32 9.16 -12.90 18.29
N ALA A 33 9.40 -13.53 17.14
CA ALA A 33 8.98 -14.90 16.86
C ALA A 33 9.74 -15.97 17.67
N LEU A 34 11.04 -15.78 17.94
CA LEU A 34 11.85 -16.71 18.76
C LEU A 34 11.64 -16.53 20.27
N GLY A 35 11.13 -15.37 20.68
CA GLY A 35 11.03 -14.95 22.08
C GLY A 35 12.39 -14.60 22.70
N ALA A 36 12.38 -13.77 23.75
CA ALA A 36 13.58 -13.30 24.44
C ALA A 36 14.22 -14.36 25.34
N ARG A 37 14.67 -15.48 24.76
CA ARG A 37 15.41 -16.54 25.46
C ARG A 37 16.77 -16.01 25.91
N ARG A 38 16.91 -15.70 27.21
CA ARG A 38 18.24 -15.43 27.81
C ARG A 38 19.17 -16.62 27.59
N LEU A 39 20.12 -16.46 26.67
CA LEU A 39 21.28 -17.34 26.54
C LEU A 39 22.03 -17.30 27.90
N ARG A 40 22.10 -18.45 28.58
CA ARG A 40 22.83 -18.58 29.85
C ARG A 40 24.32 -18.63 29.57
N LEU A 41 25.10 -17.91 30.38
CA LEU A 41 26.53 -18.14 30.45
C LEU A 41 26.80 -19.59 30.93
N PRO A 42 27.76 -20.30 30.33
CA PRO A 42 28.09 -21.66 30.74
C PRO A 42 28.71 -21.69 32.14
N THR A 43 28.58 -22.83 32.80
CA THR A 43 29.14 -23.07 34.14
C THR A 43 30.67 -23.26 34.06
N ALA A 44 31.37 -23.11 35.19
CA ALA A 44 32.82 -23.24 35.26
C ALA A 44 33.33 -24.57 34.65
N PRO A 45 34.52 -24.58 34.01
CA PRO A 45 35.03 -25.73 33.27
C PRO A 45 35.16 -26.98 34.16
N GLN A 46 34.84 -28.14 33.59
CA GLN A 46 34.79 -29.40 34.36
C GLN A 46 36.21 -29.93 34.66
N VAL A 47 37.17 -29.62 33.79
CA VAL A 47 38.58 -30.00 33.92
C VAL A 47 39.32 -29.00 34.82
N ARG A 48 39.85 -29.47 35.95
CA ARG A 48 40.79 -28.71 36.78
C ARG A 48 42.20 -28.84 36.21
N LEU A 49 42.69 -27.79 35.56
CA LEU A 49 44.09 -27.73 35.09
C LEU A 49 45.07 -27.96 36.26
N PRO A 50 46.05 -28.87 36.13
CA PRO A 50 47.11 -29.03 37.11
C PRO A 50 48.00 -27.79 37.15
N ALA A 51 48.54 -27.47 38.32
CA ALA A 51 49.47 -26.35 38.49
C ALA A 51 50.74 -26.54 37.65
N SER A 52 51.32 -25.43 37.17
CA SER A 52 52.56 -25.47 36.37
C SER A 52 53.69 -26.14 37.17
N GLY A 53 54.32 -27.16 36.57
CA GLY A 53 55.36 -27.98 37.21
C GLY A 53 54.85 -29.16 38.04
N ALA A 54 53.54 -29.38 38.17
CA ALA A 54 53.02 -30.58 38.84
C ALA A 54 53.29 -31.86 38.02
N PRO A 55 53.63 -32.99 38.66
CA PRO A 55 53.94 -34.24 37.95
C PRO A 55 52.68 -34.81 37.26
N VAL A 56 52.81 -35.15 35.98
CA VAL A 56 51.75 -35.77 35.17
C VAL A 56 51.70 -37.27 35.48
N HIS A 57 50.69 -37.69 36.23
CA HIS A 57 50.56 -39.08 36.70
C HIS A 57 50.09 -40.05 35.60
N SER A 58 49.51 -39.54 34.51
CA SER A 58 49.17 -40.33 33.31
C SER A 58 49.06 -39.43 32.07
N VAL A 59 49.74 -39.82 30.99
CA VAL A 59 49.66 -39.12 29.69
C VAL A 59 48.29 -39.31 29.04
N THR A 60 47.66 -40.49 29.18
CA THR A 60 46.33 -40.74 28.61
C THR A 60 45.22 -39.96 29.33
N ALA A 61 45.38 -39.70 30.64
CA ALA A 61 44.47 -38.79 31.36
C ALA A 61 44.61 -37.35 30.83
N LEU A 62 45.84 -36.84 30.71
CA LEU A 62 46.11 -35.50 30.19
C LEU A 62 45.58 -35.28 28.76
N VAL A 63 45.64 -36.31 27.90
CA VAL A 63 45.08 -36.28 26.55
C VAL A 63 43.54 -36.28 26.57
N ALA A 64 42.90 -37.04 27.48
CA ALA A 64 41.45 -37.02 27.65
C ALA A 64 40.94 -35.67 28.19
N ASP A 65 41.67 -35.05 29.12
CA ASP A 65 41.41 -33.71 29.62
C ASP A 65 41.56 -32.66 28.51
N ALA A 66 42.64 -32.74 27.71
CA ALA A 66 42.86 -31.84 26.57
C ALA A 66 41.74 -31.94 25.52
N HIS A 67 41.29 -33.15 25.16
CA HIS A 67 40.14 -33.34 24.27
C HIS A 67 38.80 -32.92 24.88
N THR A 68 38.71 -32.80 26.21
CA THR A 68 37.51 -32.30 26.89
C THR A 68 37.50 -30.78 26.89
N LEU A 69 38.62 -30.14 27.27
CA LEU A 69 38.83 -28.68 27.12
C LEU A 69 38.69 -28.21 25.67
N GLN A 70 39.12 -29.01 24.69
CA GLN A 70 38.93 -28.72 23.26
C GLN A 70 37.44 -28.65 22.88
N ARG A 71 36.62 -29.59 23.39
CA ARG A 71 35.17 -29.62 23.15
C ARG A 71 34.45 -28.49 23.90
N GLU A 72 34.79 -28.25 25.17
CA GLU A 72 34.31 -27.08 25.92
C GLU A 72 34.63 -25.78 25.16
N ASN A 73 35.87 -25.60 24.67
CA ASN A 73 36.27 -24.40 23.94
C ASN A 73 35.59 -24.25 22.56
N GLN A 74 35.22 -25.36 21.91
CA GLN A 74 34.40 -25.33 20.69
C GLN A 74 32.96 -24.91 21.00
N GLU A 75 32.36 -25.43 22.08
CA GLU A 75 31.02 -25.02 22.51
C GLU A 75 30.98 -23.55 22.96
N LEU A 76 32.01 -23.06 23.66
CA LEU A 76 32.14 -21.63 24.01
C LEU A 76 32.13 -20.73 22.77
N ARG A 77 32.77 -21.15 21.67
CA ARG A 77 32.81 -20.39 20.42
C ARG A 77 31.44 -20.36 19.74
N THR A 78 30.77 -21.49 19.59
CA THR A 78 29.42 -21.52 18.96
C THR A 78 28.38 -20.79 19.79
N GLN A 79 28.48 -20.82 21.13
CA GLN A 79 27.66 -20.00 22.02
C GLN A 79 27.96 -18.49 21.85
N TYR A 80 29.23 -18.09 21.75
CA TYR A 80 29.62 -16.69 21.51
C TYR A 80 29.16 -16.18 20.14
N GLU A 81 29.32 -16.98 19.08
CA GLU A 81 28.84 -16.69 17.72
C GLU A 81 27.32 -16.51 17.71
N LEU A 82 26.57 -17.38 18.40
CA LEU A 82 25.12 -17.27 18.55
C LEU A 82 24.69 -16.00 19.33
N VAL A 83 25.37 -15.67 20.44
CA VAL A 83 25.14 -14.42 21.18
C VAL A 83 25.44 -13.19 20.31
N SER A 84 26.54 -13.22 19.54
CA SER A 84 26.94 -12.13 18.65
C SER A 84 25.89 -11.91 17.53
N ALA A 85 25.46 -12.99 16.87
CA ALA A 85 24.41 -12.93 15.86
C ALA A 85 23.06 -12.46 16.42
N HIS A 86 22.69 -12.90 17.63
CA HIS A 86 21.48 -12.44 18.31
C HIS A 86 21.54 -10.95 18.66
N ASN A 87 22.68 -10.47 19.18
CA ASN A 87 22.90 -9.06 19.50
C ASN A 87 22.89 -8.18 18.24
N ALA A 88 23.46 -8.65 17.13
CA ALA A 88 23.37 -7.97 15.83
C ALA A 88 21.92 -7.88 15.35
N GLY A 89 21.15 -8.97 15.42
CA GLY A 89 19.73 -8.98 15.08
C GLY A 89 18.89 -8.05 15.96
N LEU A 90 19.18 -7.99 17.27
CA LEU A 90 18.58 -7.03 18.20
C LEU A 90 18.89 -5.57 17.82
N ALA A 91 20.14 -5.27 17.48
CA ALA A 91 20.55 -3.93 17.04
C ALA A 91 19.86 -3.50 15.73
N THR A 92 19.79 -4.40 14.74
CA THR A 92 19.06 -4.15 13.49
C THR A 92 17.56 -3.94 13.76
N HIS A 93 16.93 -4.74 14.61
CA HIS A 93 15.52 -4.57 14.95
C HIS A 93 15.27 -3.26 15.70
N ALA A 94 16.15 -2.87 16.63
CA ALA A 94 16.08 -1.60 17.33
C ALA A 94 16.19 -0.39 16.39
N SER A 95 17.06 -0.45 15.36
CA SER A 95 17.12 0.58 14.32
C SER A 95 15.80 0.69 13.55
N VAL A 96 15.26 -0.44 13.05
CA VAL A 96 13.99 -0.45 12.31
C VAL A 96 12.82 0.09 13.14
N LEU A 97 12.77 -0.22 14.45
CA LEU A 97 11.79 0.37 15.37
C LEU A 97 12.02 1.87 15.60
N HIS A 98 13.27 2.33 15.67
CA HIS A 98 13.61 3.75 15.80
C HIS A 98 13.17 4.53 14.57
N ASP A 99 13.54 4.06 13.37
CA ASP A 99 13.19 4.66 12.08
C ASP A 99 11.67 4.72 11.88
N ARG A 100 10.96 3.65 12.27
CA ARG A 100 9.48 3.60 12.28
C ARG A 100 8.88 4.63 13.24
N ASN A 101 9.39 4.72 14.47
CA ASN A 101 8.90 5.68 15.46
C ASN A 101 9.15 7.13 15.02
N LEU A 102 10.29 7.42 14.38
CA LEU A 102 10.53 8.71 13.73
C LEU A 102 9.50 8.97 12.62
N ALA A 103 9.26 8.02 11.71
CA ALA A 103 8.29 8.18 10.62
C ALA A 103 6.84 8.39 11.10
N ILE A 104 6.46 7.85 12.26
CA ILE A 104 5.16 8.11 12.92
C ILE A 104 5.15 9.53 13.51
N LEU A 105 6.19 9.92 14.26
CA LEU A 105 6.30 11.25 14.85
C LEU A 105 6.37 12.38 13.81
N HIS A 106 6.98 12.13 12.64
CA HIS A 106 6.98 13.07 11.52
C HIS A 106 5.58 13.23 10.93
N ARG A 107 4.89 12.14 10.57
CA ARG A 107 3.50 12.19 10.08
C ARG A 107 2.55 12.89 11.07
N ALA A 108 2.67 12.61 12.37
CA ALA A 108 1.87 13.27 13.41
C ALA A 108 2.14 14.79 13.50
N ARG A 109 3.40 15.22 13.39
CA ARG A 109 3.77 16.65 13.37
C ARG A 109 3.31 17.37 12.11
N GLU A 110 3.32 16.69 10.97
CA GLU A 110 2.83 17.22 9.69
C GLU A 110 1.30 17.38 9.71
N GLY A 111 0.57 16.35 10.17
CA GLY A 111 -0.87 16.41 10.38
C GLY A 111 -1.28 17.52 11.36
N TYR A 112 -0.61 17.63 12.51
CA TYR A 112 -0.85 18.72 13.47
C TYR A 112 -0.64 20.12 12.86
N ARG A 113 0.45 20.32 12.11
CA ARG A 113 0.72 21.59 11.41
C ARG A 113 -0.36 21.91 10.37
N ALA A 114 -0.77 20.93 9.57
CA ALA A 114 -1.84 21.10 8.59
C ALA A 114 -3.19 21.45 9.25
N GLY A 115 -3.52 20.78 10.37
CA GLY A 115 -4.70 21.08 11.18
C GLY A 115 -4.68 22.49 11.76
N MET A 116 -3.55 22.92 12.33
CA MET A 116 -3.40 24.29 12.86
C MET A 116 -3.55 25.36 11.77
N ILE A 117 -2.99 25.15 10.58
CA ILE A 117 -3.14 26.08 9.44
C ILE A 117 -4.60 26.16 8.97
N ARG A 118 -5.31 25.02 8.90
CA ARG A 118 -6.76 25.01 8.58
C ARG A 118 -7.57 25.74 9.65
N LEU A 119 -7.28 25.53 10.94
CA LEU A 119 -7.95 26.20 12.05
C LEU A 119 -7.72 27.72 12.02
N GLU A 120 -6.49 28.17 11.77
CA GLU A 120 -6.16 29.59 11.62
C GLU A 120 -6.92 30.23 10.44
N GLN A 121 -7.01 29.54 9.30
CA GLN A 121 -7.80 29.98 8.15
C GLN A 121 -9.30 30.08 8.46
N VAL A 122 -9.87 29.13 9.21
CA VAL A 122 -11.29 29.15 9.63
C VAL A 122 -11.55 30.27 10.64
N LEU A 123 -10.64 30.54 11.57
CA LEU A 123 -10.75 31.67 12.49
C LEU A 123 -10.67 33.00 11.75
N LEU A 124 -9.70 33.17 10.84
CA LEU A 124 -9.54 34.38 10.04
C LEU A 124 -10.69 34.61 9.04
N SER A 125 -11.34 33.57 8.54
CA SER A 125 -12.55 33.72 7.70
C SER A 125 -13.77 34.08 8.54
N ARG A 126 -13.94 33.44 9.70
CA ARG A 126 -14.98 33.77 10.68
C ARG A 126 -14.90 35.23 11.14
N GLU A 127 -13.71 35.72 11.52
CA GLU A 127 -13.56 37.12 11.93
C GLU A 127 -13.90 38.12 10.82
N ARG A 128 -13.73 37.75 9.53
CA ARG A 128 -14.17 38.61 8.41
C ARG A 128 -15.70 38.66 8.36
N VAL A 129 -16.35 37.50 8.40
CA VAL A 129 -17.83 37.41 8.43
C VAL A 129 -18.41 38.14 9.65
N GLU A 130 -17.78 38.06 10.82
CA GLU A 130 -18.22 38.81 12.02
C GLU A 130 -18.07 40.34 11.85
N ARG A 131 -17.06 40.83 11.12
CA ARG A 131 -16.93 42.27 10.76
C ARG A 131 -17.96 42.67 9.68
N ASP A 132 -18.05 41.89 8.60
CA ASP A 132 -18.98 42.14 7.48
C ASP A 132 -20.45 42.18 7.97
N TYR A 133 -20.78 41.33 8.94
CA TYR A 133 -22.09 41.31 9.60
C TYR A 133 -22.32 42.54 10.48
N ALA A 134 -21.32 42.99 11.25
CA ALA A 134 -21.43 44.21 12.07
C ALA A 134 -21.59 45.48 11.21
N ASP A 135 -20.85 45.58 10.10
CA ASP A 135 -21.01 46.65 9.11
C ASP A 135 -22.40 46.63 8.45
N LEU A 136 -22.95 45.43 8.20
CA LEU A 136 -24.30 45.27 7.68
C LEU A 136 -25.37 45.67 8.71
N GLU A 137 -25.23 45.30 9.99
CA GLU A 137 -26.13 45.76 11.06
C GLU A 137 -26.08 47.29 11.23
N GLY A 138 -24.89 47.89 11.18
CA GLY A 138 -24.71 49.34 11.18
C GLY A 138 -25.45 50.01 10.03
N ARG A 139 -25.28 49.51 8.80
CA ARG A 139 -26.00 50.01 7.62
C ARG A 139 -27.53 49.84 7.73
N VAL A 140 -28.00 48.73 8.31
CA VAL A 140 -29.44 48.50 8.53
C VAL A 140 -30.01 49.46 9.59
N ALA A 141 -29.27 49.74 10.67
CA ALA A 141 -29.65 50.77 11.64
C ALA A 141 -29.71 52.17 10.98
N ASP A 142 -28.73 52.47 10.12
CA ASP A 142 -28.67 53.74 9.39
C ASP A 142 -29.85 53.93 8.41
N PHE A 143 -30.27 52.85 7.73
CA PHE A 143 -31.50 52.86 6.92
C PHE A 143 -32.78 53.04 7.75
N ARG A 144 -32.88 52.41 8.94
CA ARG A 144 -34.02 52.60 9.86
C ARG A 144 -34.11 54.05 10.34
N ALA A 145 -32.99 54.62 10.79
CA ALA A 145 -32.91 56.02 11.22
C ALA A 145 -33.15 57.03 10.08
N ARG A 146 -33.01 56.63 8.81
CA ARG A 146 -33.46 57.42 7.64
C ARG A 146 -34.97 57.29 7.43
N ALA A 147 -35.53 56.08 7.49
CA ALA A 147 -36.96 55.81 7.35
C ALA A 147 -37.82 56.47 8.45
N GLU A 148 -37.33 56.50 9.68
CA GLU A 148 -37.97 57.21 10.80
C GLU A 148 -38.02 58.72 10.54
N ARG A 149 -36.91 59.31 10.06
CA ARG A 149 -36.84 60.74 9.71
C ARG A 149 -37.74 61.11 8.53
N THR A 150 -37.83 60.27 7.49
CA THR A 150 -38.77 60.52 6.39
C THR A 150 -40.22 60.39 6.86
N THR A 151 -40.54 59.42 7.71
CA THR A 151 -41.89 59.28 8.31
C THR A 151 -42.27 60.51 9.15
N ALA A 152 -41.34 61.03 9.95
CA ALA A 152 -41.55 62.27 10.71
C ALA A 152 -41.76 63.49 9.79
N ALA A 153 -40.97 63.62 8.72
CA ALA A 153 -41.11 64.70 7.74
C ALA A 153 -42.45 64.61 6.96
N GLU A 154 -42.88 63.42 6.55
CA GLU A 154 -44.21 63.20 5.95
C GLU A 154 -45.34 63.59 6.91
N THR A 155 -45.17 63.32 8.22
CA THR A 155 -46.18 63.67 9.24
C THR A 155 -46.30 65.19 9.39
N LEU A 156 -45.16 65.91 9.42
CA LEU A 156 -45.14 67.38 9.43
C LEU A 156 -45.75 67.97 8.14
N LEU A 157 -45.42 67.43 6.97
CA LEU A 157 -45.98 67.87 5.68
C LEU A 157 -47.49 67.66 5.59
N ARG A 158 -48.05 66.63 6.24
CA ARG A 158 -49.51 66.46 6.36
C ARG A 158 -50.14 67.53 7.24
N VAL A 159 -49.56 67.82 8.41
CA VAL A 159 -50.06 68.86 9.33
C VAL A 159 -50.02 70.26 8.70
N GLU A 160 -48.94 70.60 7.99
CA GLU A 160 -48.86 71.84 7.20
C GLU A 160 -49.86 71.86 6.03
N GLY A 161 -50.10 70.71 5.40
CA GLY A 161 -51.15 70.53 4.39
C GLY A 161 -52.54 70.81 4.96
N ASP A 162 -52.92 70.15 6.05
CA ASP A 162 -54.22 70.32 6.71
C ASP A 162 -54.41 71.79 7.14
N SER A 163 -53.44 72.36 7.86
CA SER A 163 -53.39 73.76 8.29
C SER A 163 -53.55 74.76 7.14
N SER A 164 -52.82 74.56 6.03
CA SER A 164 -52.94 75.44 4.87
C SER A 164 -54.28 75.30 4.13
N THR A 165 -54.93 74.13 4.16
CA THR A 165 -56.32 74.02 3.67
C THR A 165 -57.34 74.72 4.57
N GLU A 166 -57.12 74.79 5.88
CA GLU A 166 -57.97 75.55 6.80
C GLU A 166 -57.79 77.06 6.56
N GLN A 167 -56.55 77.55 6.53
CA GLN A 167 -56.23 78.94 6.21
C GLN A 167 -56.81 79.39 4.86
N TYR A 168 -56.78 78.52 3.84
CA TYR A 168 -57.37 78.82 2.53
C TYR A 168 -58.90 78.98 2.59
N ARG A 169 -59.60 78.11 3.34
CA ARG A 169 -61.05 78.22 3.55
C ARG A 169 -61.42 79.52 4.27
N ASP A 170 -60.68 79.86 5.32
CA ASP A 170 -60.89 81.10 6.09
C ASP A 170 -60.65 82.35 5.22
N LEU A 171 -59.57 82.37 4.43
CA LEU A 171 -59.27 83.48 3.52
C LEU A 171 -60.36 83.62 2.44
N GLN A 172 -60.88 82.50 1.93
CA GLN A 172 -61.96 82.49 0.94
C GLN A 172 -63.29 83.01 1.53
N ALA A 173 -63.60 82.68 2.79
CA ALA A 173 -64.75 83.22 3.51
C ALA A 173 -64.61 84.74 3.78
N GLN A 174 -63.42 85.20 4.18
CA GLN A 174 -63.13 86.63 4.34
C GLN A 174 -63.26 87.40 3.02
N LEU A 175 -62.78 86.82 1.91
CA LEU A 175 -62.84 87.44 0.59
C LEU A 175 -64.27 87.55 0.08
N GLN A 176 -65.14 86.57 0.36
CA GLN A 176 -66.58 86.68 0.09
C GLN A 176 -67.21 87.82 0.90
N ALA A 177 -66.98 87.87 2.21
CA ALA A 177 -67.53 88.93 3.07
C ALA A 177 -67.03 90.34 2.68
N ALA A 178 -65.82 90.46 2.14
CA ALA A 178 -65.29 91.71 1.60
C ALA A 178 -65.95 92.10 0.27
N GLN A 179 -66.28 91.13 -0.61
CA GLN A 179 -67.05 91.41 -1.84
C GLN A 179 -68.46 91.92 -1.50
N ASP A 180 -69.12 91.33 -0.51
CA ASP A 180 -70.44 91.75 -0.05
C ASP A 180 -70.40 93.20 0.47
N GLN A 181 -69.39 93.57 1.27
CA GLN A 181 -69.17 94.95 1.73
C GLN A 181 -68.87 95.93 0.58
N ILE A 182 -68.13 95.51 -0.44
CA ILE A 182 -67.86 96.34 -1.63
C ILE A 182 -69.15 96.60 -2.42
N ALA A 183 -70.07 95.62 -2.50
CA ALA A 183 -71.38 95.83 -3.10
C ALA A 183 -72.22 96.86 -2.34
N ASP A 184 -72.21 96.81 -1.00
CA ASP A 184 -72.87 97.82 -0.15
C ASP A 184 -72.27 99.23 -0.31
N PHE A 185 -70.94 99.36 -0.38
CA PHE A 185 -70.29 100.66 -0.61
C PHE A 185 -70.51 101.18 -2.04
N ALA A 186 -70.55 100.31 -3.05
CA ALA A 186 -70.91 100.70 -4.42
C ALA A 186 -72.36 101.23 -4.48
N ALA A 187 -73.30 100.60 -3.76
CA ALA A 187 -74.68 101.06 -3.64
C ALA A 187 -74.82 102.40 -2.87
N GLN A 188 -73.86 102.74 -2.01
CA GLN A 188 -73.77 104.05 -1.34
C GLN A 188 -73.19 105.12 -2.28
N LEU A 189 -72.08 104.84 -2.97
CA LEU A 189 -71.44 105.76 -3.91
C LEU A 189 -72.35 106.12 -5.09
N ALA A 190 -73.13 105.16 -5.60
CA ALA A 190 -74.15 105.39 -6.63
C ALA A 190 -75.26 106.38 -6.20
N ARG A 191 -75.40 106.69 -4.91
CA ARG A 191 -76.34 107.70 -4.39
C ARG A 191 -75.69 109.08 -4.17
N ALA A 192 -74.36 109.15 -4.14
CA ALA A 192 -73.60 110.37 -3.83
C ALA A 192 -73.17 111.16 -5.09
N SER A 193 -73.13 110.52 -6.26
CA SER A 193 -72.57 111.06 -7.51
C SER A 193 -73.51 112.00 -8.29
N ALA A 194 -74.15 112.97 -7.62
CA ALA A 194 -75.25 113.78 -8.17
C ALA A 194 -75.01 115.31 -8.18
N THR A 195 -73.77 115.80 -8.03
CA THR A 195 -73.46 117.25 -8.11
C THR A 195 -72.06 117.56 -8.69
N PRO A 196 -72.00 118.23 -9.85
CA PRO A 196 -70.80 118.89 -10.38
C PRO A 196 -70.96 120.44 -10.40
N PRO A 197 -70.00 121.25 -10.87
CA PRO A 197 -68.52 121.22 -10.74
C PRO A 197 -68.08 122.62 -10.22
N PRO A 198 -67.22 123.48 -10.85
CA PRO A 198 -65.95 123.29 -11.57
C PRO A 198 -64.77 124.04 -10.84
N PRO A 199 -64.00 125.03 -11.36
CA PRO A 199 -62.54 124.99 -11.15
C PRO A 199 -61.87 126.27 -10.61
N THR A 200 -60.68 126.12 -10.04
CA THR A 200 -59.50 126.88 -10.49
C THR A 200 -58.23 126.26 -9.91
N VAL A 201 -57.18 126.16 -10.72
CA VAL A 201 -55.80 125.92 -10.25
C VAL A 201 -55.01 127.19 -10.57
N PRO A 202 -54.71 128.04 -9.56
CA PRO A 202 -53.96 129.28 -9.76
C PRO A 202 -52.45 129.01 -9.87
N LEU A 203 -51.64 129.78 -9.14
CA LEU A 203 -50.19 129.70 -8.92
C LEU A 203 -49.59 128.28 -8.75
N ALA A 204 -50.37 127.24 -8.48
CA ALA A 204 -49.86 125.88 -8.32
C ALA A 204 -49.06 125.38 -9.53
N ARG A 205 -49.31 125.85 -10.76
CA ARG A 205 -48.46 125.51 -11.93
C ARG A 205 -47.02 126.06 -11.88
N LEU A 206 -46.72 127.00 -10.99
CA LEU A 206 -45.35 127.42 -10.68
C LEU A 206 -44.79 126.62 -9.49
N PHE A 207 -45.64 126.24 -8.54
CA PHE A 207 -45.25 125.32 -7.46
C PHE A 207 -44.98 123.90 -7.97
N THR A 208 -45.64 123.40 -9.03
CA THR A 208 -45.28 122.13 -9.67
C THR A 208 -43.94 122.23 -10.38
N ALA A 209 -43.69 123.28 -11.17
CA ALA A 209 -42.40 123.47 -11.86
C ALA A 209 -41.21 123.72 -10.92
N GLN A 210 -41.46 124.03 -9.64
CA GLN A 210 -40.46 124.05 -8.58
C GLN A 210 -40.40 122.72 -7.81
N GLY A 211 -41.55 122.08 -7.55
CA GLY A 211 -41.65 120.70 -7.06
C GLY A 211 -40.84 119.76 -7.93
N GLU A 212 -41.11 119.69 -9.24
CA GLU A 212 -40.39 118.93 -10.27
C GLU A 212 -38.84 119.10 -10.21
N ARG A 213 -38.34 120.23 -9.71
CA ARG A 213 -36.90 120.49 -9.54
C ARG A 213 -36.33 120.04 -8.20
N ASP A 214 -37.14 120.04 -7.16
CA ASP A 214 -36.79 119.55 -5.83
C ASP A 214 -37.03 118.02 -5.73
N ASP A 215 -38.03 117.49 -6.45
CA ASP A 215 -38.23 116.07 -6.75
C ASP A 215 -37.03 115.50 -7.53
N ALA A 216 -36.62 116.13 -8.63
CA ALA A 216 -35.41 115.73 -9.37
C ALA A 216 -34.09 115.92 -8.59
N ARG A 217 -34.11 116.62 -7.44
CA ARG A 217 -32.99 116.67 -6.48
C ARG A 217 -33.08 115.52 -5.49
N ALA A 218 -34.27 115.18 -5.02
CA ALA A 218 -34.52 113.99 -4.21
C ALA A 218 -34.11 112.73 -4.98
N GLU A 219 -34.64 112.50 -6.19
CA GLU A 219 -34.26 111.37 -7.07
C GLU A 219 -32.73 111.25 -7.25
N ARG A 220 -32.04 112.37 -7.46
CA ARG A 220 -30.57 112.40 -7.62
C ARG A 220 -29.84 111.99 -6.34
N ASP A 221 -30.33 112.41 -5.18
CA ASP A 221 -29.68 112.12 -3.90
C ASP A 221 -30.08 110.73 -3.35
N ASP A 222 -31.27 110.23 -3.67
CA ASP A 222 -31.67 108.83 -3.51
C ASP A 222 -30.79 107.92 -4.38
N LEU A 223 -30.60 108.24 -5.68
CA LEU A 223 -29.67 107.52 -6.56
C LEU A 223 -28.21 107.54 -6.07
N ARG A 224 -27.82 108.53 -5.26
CA ARG A 224 -26.51 108.56 -4.59
C ARG A 224 -26.46 107.67 -3.36
N VAL A 225 -27.56 107.58 -2.59
CA VAL A 225 -27.71 106.61 -1.49
C VAL A 225 -27.68 105.19 -2.04
N ASP A 226 -28.40 104.90 -3.12
CA ASP A 226 -28.38 103.60 -3.80
C ASP A 226 -26.98 103.26 -4.35
N LEU A 227 -26.29 104.22 -4.98
CA LEU A 227 -24.92 104.01 -5.44
C LEU A 227 -23.97 103.71 -4.27
N ALA A 228 -24.10 104.41 -3.14
CA ALA A 228 -23.30 104.16 -1.94
C ALA A 228 -23.65 102.80 -1.30
N ALA A 229 -24.92 102.40 -1.29
CA ALA A 229 -25.37 101.09 -0.82
C ALA A 229 -24.84 99.95 -1.71
N ALA A 230 -24.86 100.11 -3.03
CA ALA A 230 -24.28 99.17 -3.98
C ALA A 230 -22.75 99.05 -3.82
N GLN A 231 -22.05 100.17 -3.58
CA GLN A 231 -20.62 100.18 -3.28
C GLN A 231 -20.30 99.49 -1.94
N ALA A 232 -21.12 99.69 -0.90
CA ALA A 232 -21.00 98.97 0.36
C ALA A 232 -21.28 97.46 0.20
N ALA A 233 -22.21 97.08 -0.68
CA ALA A 233 -22.55 95.69 -0.97
C ALA A 233 -21.51 94.94 -1.82
N LEU A 234 -20.66 95.64 -2.58
CA LEU A 234 -19.58 95.03 -3.37
C LEU A 234 -18.52 94.35 -2.50
N SER A 235 -18.12 94.96 -1.39
CA SER A 235 -17.11 94.42 -0.46
C SER A 235 -17.42 92.99 0.05
N PRO A 236 -18.60 92.69 0.63
CA PRO A 236 -18.93 91.33 1.04
C PRO A 236 -19.18 90.36 -0.13
N VAL A 237 -19.43 90.85 -1.35
CA VAL A 237 -19.47 89.99 -2.56
C VAL A 237 -18.05 89.61 -3.00
N GLN A 238 -17.11 90.56 -2.98
CA GLN A 238 -15.69 90.30 -3.26
C GLN A 238 -15.09 89.31 -2.25
N ALA A 239 -15.28 89.55 -0.95
CA ALA A 239 -14.82 88.62 0.10
C ALA A 239 -15.41 87.18 -0.03
N ARG A 240 -16.62 87.04 -0.59
CA ARG A 240 -17.21 85.73 -0.91
C ARG A 240 -16.59 85.10 -2.16
N ALA A 241 -16.23 85.90 -3.17
CA ALA A 241 -15.52 85.42 -4.35
C ALA A 241 -14.10 84.94 -4.00
N ASP A 242 -13.36 85.72 -3.20
CA ASP A 242 -12.02 85.38 -2.72
C ASP A 242 -12.03 84.09 -1.88
N ALA A 243 -13.02 83.95 -0.99
CA ALA A 243 -13.20 82.73 -0.20
C ALA A 243 -13.55 81.51 -1.06
N ALA A 244 -14.39 81.68 -2.09
CA ALA A 244 -14.71 80.62 -3.03
C ALA A 244 -13.50 80.23 -3.90
N GLU A 245 -12.66 81.19 -4.32
CA GLU A 245 -11.42 80.92 -5.04
C GLU A 245 -10.43 80.12 -4.18
N ALA A 246 -10.19 80.55 -2.94
CA ALA A 246 -9.36 79.82 -1.99
C ALA A 246 -9.86 78.38 -1.73
N GLU A 247 -11.18 78.16 -1.71
CA GLU A 247 -11.75 76.82 -1.55
C GLU A 247 -11.60 75.96 -2.82
N ARG A 248 -11.72 76.54 -4.03
CA ARG A 248 -11.38 75.83 -5.27
C ARG A 248 -9.92 75.39 -5.29
N ASP A 249 -9.01 76.22 -4.80
CA ASP A 249 -7.58 75.90 -4.80
C ASP A 249 -7.21 74.84 -3.76
N ARG A 250 -7.87 74.82 -2.60
CA ARG A 250 -7.81 73.67 -1.67
C ARG A 250 -8.32 72.39 -2.33
N MET A 251 -9.48 72.45 -3.00
CA MET A 251 -10.04 71.28 -3.69
C MET A 251 -9.16 70.80 -4.85
N ARG A 252 -8.48 71.70 -5.57
CA ARG A 252 -7.45 71.36 -6.58
C ARG A 252 -6.24 70.67 -5.95
N GLN A 253 -5.75 71.15 -4.81
CA GLN A 253 -4.64 70.51 -4.08
C GLN A 253 -5.03 69.10 -3.59
N LEU A 254 -6.23 68.94 -3.03
CA LEU A 254 -6.76 67.64 -2.60
C LEU A 254 -6.95 66.67 -3.77
N ALA A 255 -7.42 67.15 -4.93
CA ALA A 255 -7.50 66.35 -6.14
C ALA A 255 -6.12 65.88 -6.59
N ALA A 256 -5.13 66.78 -6.67
CA ALA A 256 -3.77 66.44 -7.08
C ALA A 256 -3.10 65.42 -6.14
N THR A 257 -3.31 65.51 -4.81
CA THR A 257 -2.79 64.50 -3.88
C THR A 257 -3.51 63.16 -4.00
N ALA A 258 -4.82 63.15 -4.29
CA ALA A 258 -5.57 61.92 -4.52
C ALA A 258 -5.17 61.23 -5.84
N GLU A 259 -4.88 62.01 -6.89
CA GLU A 259 -4.35 61.48 -8.15
C GLU A 259 -2.95 60.89 -7.97
N GLN A 260 -2.04 61.58 -7.27
CA GLN A 260 -0.72 61.04 -6.93
C GLN A 260 -0.83 59.72 -6.13
N GLN A 261 -1.68 59.67 -5.10
CA GLN A 261 -1.90 58.46 -4.30
C GLN A 261 -2.46 57.29 -5.14
N ARG A 262 -3.38 57.57 -6.07
CA ARG A 262 -3.90 56.58 -7.03
C ARG A 262 -2.77 56.04 -7.90
N ASP A 263 -1.94 56.92 -8.45
CA ASP A 263 -0.91 56.53 -9.42
C ASP A 263 0.28 55.81 -8.76
N ASP A 264 0.62 56.16 -7.52
CA ASP A 264 1.54 55.37 -6.67
C ASP A 264 0.97 53.98 -6.36
N ALA A 265 -0.32 53.87 -6.03
CA ALA A 265 -0.98 52.59 -5.77
C ALA A 265 -1.06 51.71 -7.03
N LEU A 266 -1.26 52.31 -8.21
CA LEU A 266 -1.18 51.62 -9.50
C LEU A 266 0.25 51.13 -9.79
N ALA A 267 1.26 51.96 -9.55
CA ALA A 267 2.67 51.60 -9.72
C ALA A 267 3.08 50.44 -8.79
N GLU A 268 2.60 50.41 -7.55
CA GLU A 268 2.85 49.31 -6.61
C GLU A 268 2.08 48.04 -7.00
N ARG A 269 0.81 48.14 -7.38
CA ARG A 269 0.05 47.00 -7.94
C ARG A 269 0.80 46.37 -9.11
N ASP A 270 1.33 47.17 -10.02
CA ASP A 270 2.05 46.69 -11.20
C ASP A 270 3.43 46.09 -10.84
N ARG A 271 4.07 46.51 -9.73
CA ARG A 271 5.24 45.81 -9.15
C ARG A 271 4.84 44.43 -8.62
N VAL A 272 3.76 44.35 -7.84
CA VAL A 272 3.23 43.09 -7.29
C VAL A 272 2.85 42.13 -8.43
N THR A 273 2.18 42.60 -9.49
CA THR A 273 1.86 41.78 -10.67
C THR A 273 3.12 41.19 -11.33
N ARG A 274 4.21 41.97 -11.47
CA ARG A 274 5.48 41.45 -12.01
C ARG A 274 6.10 40.38 -11.10
N VAL A 275 6.04 40.54 -9.77
CA VAL A 275 6.53 39.54 -8.81
C VAL A 275 5.69 38.25 -8.88
N LEU A 276 4.37 38.36 -8.99
CA LEU A 276 3.47 37.21 -9.11
C LEU A 276 3.76 36.37 -10.37
N VAL A 277 3.97 37.02 -11.53
CA VAL A 277 4.31 36.31 -12.78
C VAL A 277 5.62 35.53 -12.65
N VAL A 278 6.64 36.07 -11.97
CA VAL A 278 7.89 35.35 -11.71
C VAL A 278 7.66 34.16 -10.77
N ALA A 279 6.90 34.35 -9.68
CA ALA A 279 6.58 33.28 -8.74
C ALA A 279 5.73 32.15 -9.38
N GLU A 280 4.85 32.48 -10.32
CA GLU A 280 4.09 31.50 -11.11
C GLU A 280 5.00 30.73 -12.09
N GLN A 281 5.97 31.41 -12.71
CA GLN A 281 6.97 30.77 -13.58
C GLN A 281 7.90 29.82 -12.81
N GLU A 282 8.39 30.24 -11.63
CA GLU A 282 9.18 29.38 -10.73
C GLU A 282 8.38 28.18 -10.24
N ARG A 283 7.11 28.40 -9.86
CA ARG A 283 6.18 27.32 -9.50
C ARG A 283 5.94 26.34 -10.66
N GLY A 284 5.84 26.83 -11.90
CA GLY A 284 5.77 26.00 -13.10
C GLY A 284 6.98 25.07 -13.23
N GLY A 285 8.19 25.63 -13.21
CA GLY A 285 9.43 24.84 -13.27
C GLY A 285 9.58 23.84 -12.12
N ALA A 286 9.13 24.20 -10.91
CA ALA A 286 9.11 23.29 -9.76
C ALA A 286 8.13 22.11 -9.95
N LEU A 287 6.98 22.34 -10.59
CA LEU A 287 6.01 21.29 -10.93
C LEU A 287 6.57 20.35 -12.01
N ASP A 288 7.21 20.88 -13.05
CA ASP A 288 7.87 20.09 -14.10
C ASP A 288 8.98 19.19 -13.53
N MET A 289 9.86 19.74 -12.69
CA MET A 289 10.90 18.95 -12.01
C MET A 289 10.31 17.85 -11.11
N ARG A 290 9.24 18.16 -10.35
CA ARG A 290 8.53 17.18 -9.52
C ARG A 290 7.96 16.05 -10.36
N ASP A 291 7.35 16.36 -11.50
CA ASP A 291 6.68 15.36 -12.34
C ASP A 291 7.67 14.58 -13.22
N GLN A 292 8.84 15.16 -13.54
CA GLN A 292 10.00 14.41 -14.05
C GLN A 292 10.53 13.42 -13.00
N ALA A 293 10.73 13.85 -11.74
CA ALA A 293 11.19 12.98 -10.66
C ALA A 293 10.20 11.83 -10.38
N ARG A 294 8.89 12.09 -10.45
CA ARG A 294 7.84 11.05 -10.40
C ARG A 294 7.96 10.05 -11.55
N ARG A 295 8.14 10.51 -12.80
CA ARG A 295 8.35 9.62 -13.97
C ARG A 295 9.56 8.71 -13.74
N ILE A 296 10.70 9.26 -13.33
CA ILE A 296 11.91 8.49 -13.02
C ILE A 296 11.65 7.46 -11.89
N SER A 297 11.00 7.86 -10.80
CA SER A 297 10.67 6.95 -9.69
C SER A 297 9.78 5.79 -10.13
N THR A 298 8.80 6.03 -11.01
CA THR A 298 7.95 4.95 -11.56
C THR A 298 8.68 4.03 -12.54
N ALA A 299 9.69 4.51 -13.27
CA ALA A 299 10.56 3.66 -14.08
C ALA A 299 11.43 2.74 -13.20
N LEU A 300 12.15 3.31 -12.23
CA LEU A 300 13.01 2.57 -11.29
C LEU A 300 12.24 1.50 -10.49
N ARG A 301 10.97 1.77 -10.12
CA ARG A 301 10.09 0.76 -9.50
C ARG A 301 9.83 -0.42 -10.44
N ARG A 302 9.48 -0.17 -11.71
CA ARG A 302 9.25 -1.22 -12.72
C ARG A 302 10.51 -2.05 -12.98
N GLU A 303 11.68 -1.41 -13.05
CA GLU A 303 12.98 -2.09 -13.22
C GLU A 303 13.30 -2.99 -12.03
N ARG A 304 13.16 -2.48 -10.80
CA ARG A 304 13.30 -3.26 -9.55
C ARG A 304 12.36 -4.46 -9.54
N ASP A 305 11.10 -4.25 -9.89
CA ASP A 305 10.07 -5.29 -9.82
C ASP A 305 10.30 -6.37 -10.89
N ALA A 306 10.73 -5.97 -12.11
CA ALA A 306 11.18 -6.90 -13.14
C ALA A 306 12.36 -7.76 -12.65
N ALA A 307 13.42 -7.13 -12.10
CA ALA A 307 14.59 -7.82 -11.57
C ALA A 307 14.26 -8.75 -10.38
N VAL A 308 13.29 -8.40 -9.54
CA VAL A 308 12.74 -9.28 -8.50
C VAL A 308 12.09 -10.52 -9.13
N THR A 309 11.23 -10.36 -10.15
CA THR A 309 10.63 -11.53 -10.82
C THR A 309 11.67 -12.39 -11.53
N GLU A 310 12.74 -11.82 -12.10
CA GLU A 310 13.83 -12.58 -12.73
C GLU A 310 14.62 -13.39 -11.68
N ARG A 311 15.05 -12.75 -10.58
CA ARG A 311 15.71 -13.39 -9.45
C ARG A 311 14.88 -14.56 -8.90
N ASP A 312 13.56 -14.40 -8.78
CA ASP A 312 12.70 -15.39 -8.19
C ASP A 312 12.38 -16.55 -9.16
N ARG A 313 12.34 -16.30 -10.48
CA ARG A 313 12.42 -17.38 -11.51
C ARG A 313 13.75 -18.13 -11.45
N ALA A 314 14.87 -17.43 -11.30
CA ALA A 314 16.18 -18.06 -11.17
C ALA A 314 16.28 -18.95 -9.93
N ARG A 315 15.72 -18.52 -8.80
CA ARG A 315 15.58 -19.34 -7.57
C ARG A 315 14.75 -20.61 -7.81
N GLN A 316 13.61 -20.50 -8.49
CA GLN A 316 12.79 -21.67 -8.86
C GLN A 316 13.56 -22.65 -9.76
N ALA A 317 14.34 -22.15 -10.72
CA ALA A 317 15.19 -22.97 -11.57
C ALA A 317 16.30 -23.68 -10.78
N VAL A 318 16.92 -23.03 -9.79
CA VAL A 318 17.88 -23.67 -8.87
C VAL A 318 17.21 -24.81 -8.09
N VAL A 319 16.06 -24.57 -7.46
CA VAL A 319 15.32 -25.62 -6.71
C VAL A 319 14.99 -26.83 -7.60
N ALA A 320 14.58 -26.59 -8.85
CA ALA A 320 14.32 -27.67 -9.81
C ALA A 320 15.60 -28.44 -10.23
N LEU A 321 16.76 -27.78 -10.27
CA LEU A 321 18.06 -28.43 -10.51
C LEU A 321 18.53 -29.23 -9.29
N GLU A 322 18.28 -28.76 -8.07
CA GLU A 322 18.58 -29.50 -6.83
C GLU A 322 17.73 -30.78 -6.71
N GLN A 323 16.43 -30.70 -7.00
CA GLN A 323 15.55 -31.88 -7.06
C GLN A 323 16.05 -32.92 -8.08
N ARG A 324 16.52 -32.47 -9.25
CA ARG A 324 17.12 -33.35 -10.28
C ARG A 324 18.45 -33.96 -9.83
N ARG A 325 19.32 -33.18 -9.17
CA ARG A 325 20.57 -33.65 -8.56
C ARG A 325 20.28 -34.75 -7.55
N ASP A 326 19.33 -34.54 -6.65
CA ASP A 326 19.06 -35.45 -5.54
C ASP A 326 18.37 -36.74 -6.02
N ALA A 327 17.51 -36.67 -7.05
CA ALA A 327 17.01 -37.84 -7.77
C ALA A 327 18.15 -38.65 -8.42
N ALA A 328 19.05 -38.01 -9.18
CA ALA A 328 20.18 -38.68 -9.80
C ALA A 328 21.18 -39.28 -8.78
N VAL A 329 21.34 -38.66 -7.61
CA VAL A 329 22.12 -39.22 -6.49
C VAL A 329 21.44 -40.45 -5.90
N ALA A 330 20.11 -40.46 -5.77
CA ALA A 330 19.34 -41.63 -5.32
C ALA A 330 19.41 -42.79 -6.32
N GLU A 331 19.22 -42.53 -7.62
CA GLU A 331 19.39 -43.52 -8.70
C GLU A 331 20.81 -44.13 -8.69
N ARG A 332 21.84 -43.29 -8.58
CA ARG A 332 23.23 -43.76 -8.45
C ARG A 332 23.42 -44.62 -7.20
N GLY A 333 22.79 -44.28 -6.09
CA GLY A 333 22.77 -45.08 -4.86
C GLY A 333 22.16 -46.48 -5.08
N GLN A 334 21.00 -46.55 -5.72
CA GLN A 334 20.34 -47.81 -6.09
C GLN A 334 21.22 -48.65 -7.03
N ALA A 335 21.84 -48.03 -8.04
CA ALA A 335 22.76 -48.70 -8.95
C ALA A 335 23.99 -49.28 -8.22
N HIS A 336 24.57 -48.56 -7.26
CA HIS A 336 25.67 -49.08 -6.45
C HIS A 336 25.25 -50.26 -5.56
N LEU A 337 24.04 -50.23 -4.98
CA LEU A 337 23.51 -51.37 -4.22
C LEU A 337 23.30 -52.60 -5.12
N ALA A 338 22.68 -52.42 -6.29
CA ALA A 338 22.47 -53.49 -7.28
C ALA A 338 23.80 -54.10 -7.77
N LEU A 339 24.80 -53.28 -8.08
CA LEU A 339 26.15 -53.73 -8.45
C LEU A 339 26.85 -54.49 -7.31
N THR A 340 26.60 -54.10 -6.06
CA THR A 340 27.16 -54.78 -4.88
C THR A 340 26.52 -56.15 -4.68
N ALA A 341 25.19 -56.24 -4.78
CA ALA A 341 24.47 -57.51 -4.75
C ALA A 341 24.88 -58.44 -5.91
N GLN A 342 25.06 -57.92 -7.12
CA GLN A 342 25.55 -58.70 -8.26
C GLN A 342 26.97 -59.23 -8.03
N ARG A 343 27.87 -58.44 -7.41
CA ARG A 343 29.21 -58.90 -7.04
C ARG A 343 29.17 -60.02 -6.00
N GLN A 344 28.30 -59.92 -5.00
CA GLN A 344 28.09 -60.98 -4.00
C GLN A 344 27.56 -62.27 -4.67
N GLN A 345 26.57 -62.16 -5.56
CA GLN A 345 26.05 -63.31 -6.33
C GLN A 345 27.14 -63.97 -7.18
N ARG A 346 27.99 -63.20 -7.86
CA ARG A 346 29.12 -63.75 -8.62
C ARG A 346 30.12 -64.47 -7.73
N ALA A 347 30.49 -63.88 -6.59
CA ALA A 347 31.42 -64.52 -5.64
C ALA A 347 30.88 -65.85 -5.08
N LEU A 348 29.56 -65.97 -4.86
CA LEU A 348 28.92 -67.22 -4.48
C LEU A 348 29.00 -68.27 -5.60
N VAL A 349 28.69 -67.88 -6.85
CA VAL A 349 28.79 -68.77 -8.02
C VAL A 349 30.24 -69.21 -8.30
N ASP A 350 31.21 -68.30 -8.16
CA ASP A 350 32.64 -68.61 -8.33
C ASP A 350 33.11 -69.61 -7.26
N GLU A 351 32.61 -69.51 -6.03
CA GLU A 351 32.89 -70.47 -4.94
C GLU A 351 32.17 -71.82 -5.15
N GLU A 352 30.92 -71.83 -5.61
CA GLU A 352 30.23 -73.07 -6.01
C GLU A 352 30.97 -73.79 -7.15
N LEU A 353 31.45 -73.03 -8.15
CA LEU A 353 32.29 -73.54 -9.24
C LEU A 353 33.67 -74.02 -8.75
N ARG A 354 34.23 -73.41 -7.71
CA ARG A 354 35.47 -73.89 -7.06
C ARG A 354 35.22 -75.22 -6.35
N VAL A 355 34.20 -75.31 -5.51
CA VAL A 355 33.85 -76.51 -4.72
C VAL A 355 33.49 -77.68 -5.64
N THR A 356 32.63 -77.47 -6.63
CA THR A 356 32.27 -78.51 -7.61
C THR A 356 33.47 -78.97 -8.43
N ARG A 357 34.37 -78.07 -8.84
CA ARG A 357 35.63 -78.45 -9.51
C ARG A 357 36.51 -79.31 -8.60
N THR A 358 36.65 -78.97 -7.31
CA THR A 358 37.42 -79.80 -6.36
C THR A 358 36.80 -81.18 -6.11
N SER A 359 35.47 -81.24 -5.97
CA SER A 359 34.73 -82.51 -5.84
C SER A 359 34.86 -83.39 -7.09
N LEU A 360 34.82 -82.80 -8.28
CA LEU A 360 35.03 -83.52 -9.54
C LEU A 360 36.48 -84.04 -9.66
N SER A 361 37.49 -83.29 -9.23
CA SER A 361 38.87 -83.81 -9.19
C SER A 361 39.03 -84.95 -8.18
N GLN A 362 38.41 -84.84 -7.00
CA GLN A 362 38.42 -85.92 -6.01
C GLN A 362 37.75 -87.19 -6.58
N SER A 363 36.53 -87.07 -7.14
CA SER A 363 35.81 -88.19 -7.75
C SER A 363 36.59 -88.84 -8.90
N ARG A 364 37.35 -88.06 -9.69
CA ARG A 364 38.28 -88.62 -10.68
C ARG A 364 39.40 -89.43 -10.03
N THR A 365 40.08 -88.90 -9.01
CA THR A 365 41.12 -89.66 -8.28
C THR A 365 40.57 -90.92 -7.58
N GLU A 366 39.32 -90.89 -7.11
CA GLU A 366 38.62 -92.06 -6.55
C GLU A 366 38.29 -93.10 -7.64
N CYS A 367 37.84 -92.68 -8.82
CA CYS A 367 37.62 -93.56 -9.96
C CYS A 367 38.93 -94.17 -10.49
N GLU A 368 40.00 -93.38 -10.59
CA GLU A 368 41.33 -93.81 -10.99
C GLU A 368 41.91 -94.81 -9.97
N ALA A 369 41.78 -94.53 -8.66
CA ALA A 369 42.17 -95.47 -7.60
C ALA A 369 41.37 -96.78 -7.65
N ALA A 370 40.04 -96.70 -7.83
CA ALA A 370 39.19 -97.88 -8.00
C ALA A 370 39.57 -98.69 -9.25
N GLN A 371 39.90 -98.03 -10.36
CA GLN A 371 40.35 -98.68 -11.59
C GLN A 371 41.73 -99.34 -11.42
N ASN A 372 42.67 -98.66 -10.75
CA ASN A 372 44.00 -99.19 -10.42
C ASN A 372 43.94 -100.43 -9.49
N LEU A 373 42.93 -100.53 -8.61
CA LEU A 373 42.65 -101.73 -7.82
C LEU A 373 41.93 -102.83 -8.63
N ASN A 374 41.09 -102.44 -9.60
CA ASN A 374 40.31 -103.37 -10.42
C ASN A 374 41.18 -104.15 -11.42
N VAL A 375 42.23 -103.53 -11.98
CA VAL A 375 43.16 -104.19 -12.92
C VAL A 375 43.83 -105.45 -12.34
N PRO A 376 44.55 -105.42 -11.18
CA PRO A 376 45.16 -106.62 -10.62
C PRO A 376 44.11 -107.64 -10.17
N LEU A 377 42.96 -107.20 -9.64
CA LEU A 377 41.84 -108.10 -9.32
C LEU A 377 41.30 -108.83 -10.56
N GLN A 378 41.20 -108.16 -11.71
CA GLN A 378 40.84 -108.82 -12.96
C GLN A 378 41.92 -109.77 -13.46
N ASP A 379 43.20 -109.41 -13.36
CA ASP A 379 44.28 -110.31 -13.78
C ASP A 379 44.40 -111.54 -12.87
N ASP A 380 44.11 -111.41 -11.58
CA ASP A 380 44.06 -112.54 -10.66
C ASP A 380 42.79 -113.39 -10.86
N LEU A 381 41.65 -112.79 -11.21
CA LEU A 381 40.47 -113.53 -11.69
C LEU A 381 40.72 -114.23 -13.04
N ARG A 382 41.51 -113.64 -13.95
CA ARG A 382 41.95 -114.28 -15.20
C ARG A 382 42.91 -115.44 -14.92
N ARG A 383 43.88 -115.28 -14.00
CA ARG A 383 44.75 -116.35 -13.51
C ARG A 383 43.96 -117.49 -12.86
N ALA A 384 43.02 -117.18 -11.97
CA ALA A 384 42.16 -118.17 -11.32
C ALA A 384 41.29 -118.94 -12.34
N ASN A 385 40.68 -118.24 -13.31
CA ASN A 385 39.95 -118.89 -14.39
C ASN A 385 40.87 -119.74 -15.29
N ALA A 386 42.08 -119.29 -15.61
CA ALA A 386 43.05 -120.08 -16.35
C ALA A 386 43.45 -121.36 -15.59
N LEU A 387 43.60 -121.30 -14.25
CA LEU A 387 43.85 -122.46 -13.40
C LEU A 387 42.65 -123.42 -13.32
N LEU A 388 41.41 -122.90 -13.30
CA LEU A 388 40.17 -123.71 -13.37
C LEU A 388 39.97 -124.37 -14.75
N VAL A 389 40.33 -123.68 -15.83
CA VAL A 389 40.37 -124.26 -17.17
C VAL A 389 41.49 -125.31 -17.28
N ALA A 390 42.65 -125.06 -16.69
CA ALA A 390 43.75 -126.03 -16.64
C ALA A 390 43.40 -127.28 -15.83
N SER A 391 42.77 -127.15 -14.66
CA SER A 391 42.36 -128.29 -13.83
C SER A 391 41.23 -129.10 -14.47
N SER A 392 40.23 -128.43 -15.09
CA SER A 392 39.18 -129.09 -15.89
C SER A 392 39.66 -129.62 -17.25
N ALA A 393 40.87 -129.29 -17.68
CA ALA A 393 41.57 -129.91 -18.80
C ALA A 393 42.52 -131.05 -18.36
N ALA A 394 43.05 -131.01 -17.14
CA ALA A 394 43.86 -132.07 -16.54
C ALA A 394 43.01 -133.29 -16.19
N THR A 395 41.85 -133.10 -15.53
CA THR A 395 40.88 -134.18 -15.27
C THR A 395 40.40 -134.84 -16.57
N ARG A 396 40.24 -134.06 -17.65
CA ARG A 396 39.94 -134.59 -19.00
C ARG A 396 41.08 -135.31 -19.71
N ARG A 397 42.33 -135.19 -19.22
CA ARG A 397 43.52 -135.85 -19.82
C ARG A 397 43.90 -137.17 -19.13
N VAL A 398 43.51 -137.37 -17.88
CA VAL A 398 43.70 -138.65 -17.16
C VAL A 398 42.64 -139.70 -17.51
N SER A 399 41.46 -139.27 -17.99
CA SER A 399 40.27 -140.12 -18.16
C SER A 399 40.07 -140.70 -19.58
N ARG A 400 41.13 -141.10 -20.29
CA ARG A 400 41.05 -141.71 -21.64
C ARG A 400 42.06 -142.85 -21.90
N SER A 401 42.14 -143.82 -20.99
CA SER A 401 42.53 -145.19 -21.32
C SER A 401 41.65 -146.17 -20.53
N TRP A 402 41.58 -147.43 -21.01
CA TRP A 402 40.71 -148.51 -20.53
C TRP A 402 39.19 -148.31 -20.74
N ARG A 403 38.53 -149.36 -21.24
CA ARG A 403 37.07 -149.46 -21.43
C ARG A 403 36.64 -150.90 -21.16
N GLY A 404 35.99 -151.16 -20.02
CA GLY A 404 35.63 -152.51 -19.55
C GLY A 404 34.21 -152.60 -18.98
N GLN A 405 33.23 -152.71 -19.88
CA GLN A 405 31.91 -153.37 -19.76
C GLN A 405 31.12 -153.43 -18.42
N TRP A 406 29.89 -152.87 -18.48
CA TRP A 406 28.65 -153.17 -17.69
C TRP A 406 28.59 -152.82 -16.18
N PRO A 407 27.37 -152.61 -15.58
CA PRO A 407 26.06 -152.20 -16.14
C PRO A 407 25.46 -150.94 -15.45
N LEU A 408 24.22 -150.56 -15.80
CA LEU A 408 23.45 -149.42 -15.23
C LEU A 408 22.90 -149.68 -13.81
N PRO A 409 22.66 -148.62 -13.00
CA PRO A 409 21.26 -148.21 -12.76
C PRO A 409 20.98 -146.68 -12.66
N ARG A 410 19.69 -146.31 -12.60
CA ARG A 410 19.08 -145.00 -12.23
C ARG A 410 18.71 -144.99 -10.72
N PRO A 411 18.25 -143.89 -10.06
CA PRO A 411 17.72 -142.58 -10.54
C PRO A 411 18.55 -141.37 -9.99
N SER A 412 18.12 -140.20 -9.45
CA SER A 412 16.80 -139.62 -9.05
C SER A 412 16.80 -138.09 -8.82
N VAL A 413 15.65 -137.45 -9.11
CA VAL A 413 14.91 -136.39 -8.36
C VAL A 413 15.66 -135.15 -7.77
N TRP A 414 15.44 -133.97 -8.41
CA TRP A 414 14.81 -132.68 -7.94
C TRP A 414 14.74 -132.36 -6.41
N PRO A 415 14.60 -131.09 -5.93
CA PRO A 415 13.60 -130.10 -6.42
C PRO A 415 14.07 -128.59 -6.31
N PRO A 416 13.28 -127.53 -5.93
CA PRO A 416 13.24 -126.30 -6.73
C PRO A 416 13.47 -124.96 -5.95
N SER A 417 13.26 -123.82 -6.63
CA SER A 417 13.28 -122.47 -6.04
C SER A 417 12.08 -122.17 -5.11
N PRO A 418 12.26 -121.32 -4.08
CA PRO A 418 11.15 -120.61 -3.42
C PRO A 418 11.10 -119.11 -3.81
N ARG A 419 9.89 -118.54 -3.85
CA ARG A 419 9.66 -117.09 -4.01
C ARG A 419 9.51 -116.38 -2.67
N GLY A 420 10.28 -115.31 -2.46
CA GLY A 420 9.76 -114.01 -2.01
C GLY A 420 9.27 -113.76 -0.57
N ARG A 421 9.71 -112.62 -0.03
CA ARG A 421 8.94 -111.61 0.72
C ARG A 421 9.79 -110.32 0.72
N LYS A 422 9.36 -109.19 0.16
CA LYS A 422 8.32 -108.24 0.65
C LYS A 422 8.54 -107.77 2.09
N LEU A 423 9.15 -106.59 2.23
CA LEU A 423 8.79 -105.57 3.22
C LEU A 423 8.69 -104.20 2.51
N LYS A 424 7.84 -103.31 3.03
CA LYS A 424 7.74 -101.89 2.61
C LYS A 424 8.54 -101.05 3.63
N LEU A 425 9.21 -99.97 3.27
CA LEU A 425 8.78 -98.55 3.27
C LEU A 425 10.08 -97.71 3.18
N ALA A 426 10.17 -96.45 2.74
CA ALA A 426 9.21 -95.44 2.27
C ALA A 426 9.93 -94.37 1.40
N ILE A 427 9.16 -93.48 0.74
CA ILE A 427 9.41 -92.01 0.56
C ILE A 427 10.79 -91.56 0.00
N PHE A 428 10.92 -90.75 -1.07
CA PHE A 428 9.96 -89.93 -1.83
C PHE A 428 10.42 -89.72 -3.28
N VAL A 429 9.50 -89.36 -4.19
CA VAL A 429 9.82 -88.80 -5.51
C VAL A 429 8.97 -87.54 -5.72
N PRO A 430 9.56 -86.34 -5.90
CA PRO A 430 8.80 -85.16 -6.27
C PRO A 430 8.57 -85.13 -7.79
N ARG A 431 7.31 -85.23 -8.21
CA ARG A 431 6.89 -84.87 -9.57
C ARG A 431 6.04 -83.59 -9.48
N LEU A 432 6.48 -82.56 -10.20
CA LEU A 432 5.69 -81.43 -10.72
C LEU A 432 4.74 -80.67 -9.75
N ALA A 433 5.03 -79.39 -9.55
CA ALA A 433 4.04 -78.39 -9.16
C ALA A 433 4.07 -77.20 -10.12
N ARG A 434 3.46 -77.33 -11.31
CA ARG A 434 2.95 -76.15 -12.04
C ARG A 434 1.81 -75.59 -11.20
N ARG A 435 1.96 -74.38 -10.68
CA ARG A 435 0.85 -73.62 -10.08
C ARG A 435 0.54 -72.42 -10.97
N SER A 436 -0.43 -72.60 -11.86
CA SER A 436 -1.18 -71.46 -12.38
C SER A 436 -2.13 -71.00 -11.27
N ILE A 437 -2.07 -69.72 -10.92
CA ILE A 437 -3.16 -69.02 -10.23
C ILE A 437 -3.40 -67.76 -11.06
N GLU A 438 -4.41 -67.82 -11.92
CA GLU A 438 -5.10 -66.62 -12.38
C GLU A 438 -6.12 -66.25 -11.29
N LEU A 439 -6.20 -64.96 -10.93
CA LEU A 439 -7.44 -64.25 -10.58
C LEU A 439 -7.10 -62.84 -10.06
N GLY A 440 -7.60 -61.81 -10.75
CA GLY A 440 -7.54 -60.42 -10.32
C GLY A 440 -6.15 -59.75 -10.47
N GLY A 441 -6.04 -58.55 -11.05
CA GLY A 441 -7.06 -57.74 -11.71
C GLY A 441 -6.60 -56.28 -11.82
N CYS A 442 -6.72 -55.68 -12.99
CA CYS A 442 -6.50 -54.24 -13.14
C CYS A 442 -7.63 -53.45 -12.48
N PRO A 443 -7.31 -52.28 -11.90
CA PRO A 443 -8.16 -51.11 -12.00
C PRO A 443 -7.45 -50.05 -12.84
N CYS A 444 -7.65 -50.12 -14.16
CA CYS A 444 -7.72 -48.93 -15.00
C CYS A 444 -9.21 -48.60 -15.17
N ASP A 445 -9.52 -47.33 -15.41
CA ASP A 445 -10.86 -46.72 -15.35
C ASP A 445 -11.54 -46.77 -13.95
N GLY A 446 -12.14 -45.71 -13.42
CA GLY A 446 -12.13 -44.30 -13.82
C GLY A 446 -13.51 -43.65 -13.83
N ARG A 447 -13.61 -42.40 -13.33
CA ARG A 447 -14.54 -41.33 -13.78
C ARG A 447 -14.42 -40.06 -12.92
N LEU A 448 -14.24 -38.93 -13.62
CA LEU A 448 -14.83 -37.59 -13.37
C LEU A 448 -14.45 -36.86 -12.04
N SER A 449 -14.18 -35.56 -12.00
CA SER A 449 -14.20 -34.45 -13.00
C SER A 449 -13.25 -33.34 -12.49
N SER A 450 -12.74 -32.35 -13.23
CA SER A 450 -12.93 -31.82 -14.61
C SER A 450 -11.55 -31.26 -15.10
N VAL A 451 -11.22 -30.96 -16.38
CA VAL A 451 -11.88 -30.14 -17.44
C VAL A 451 -11.92 -28.64 -17.02
N GLU A 452 -11.23 -27.66 -17.67
CA GLU A 452 -10.51 -27.69 -18.95
C GLU A 452 -9.40 -26.60 -19.11
N LYS A 453 -8.43 -26.89 -20.00
CA LYS A 453 -7.56 -26.01 -20.85
C LYS A 453 -7.14 -24.58 -20.41
N GLN A 454 -5.83 -24.35 -20.44
CA GLN A 454 -5.22 -23.09 -20.93
C GLN A 454 -4.74 -23.25 -22.39
N SER A 455 -5.19 -22.37 -23.29
CA SER A 455 -4.62 -21.96 -24.61
C SER A 455 -5.76 -21.40 -25.47
N GLU A 456 -5.62 -20.41 -26.36
CA GLU A 456 -4.61 -19.36 -26.61
C GLU A 456 -5.29 -18.29 -27.52
N LEU A 457 -4.75 -17.05 -27.58
CA LEU A 457 -4.67 -16.14 -28.76
C LEU A 457 -5.73 -16.31 -29.90
N ARG A 458 -6.55 -15.31 -30.31
CA ARG A 458 -6.21 -13.92 -30.77
C ARG A 458 -7.52 -13.06 -30.98
N PRO A 459 -7.44 -11.75 -31.36
CA PRO A 459 -8.52 -10.77 -31.15
C PRO A 459 -9.38 -10.36 -32.37
N ILE A 460 -10.56 -9.78 -32.06
CA ILE A 460 -11.44 -8.90 -32.86
C ILE A 460 -12.01 -7.89 -31.83
N VAL A 461 -11.83 -6.56 -31.83
CA VAL A 461 -11.93 -5.45 -32.83
C VAL A 461 -13.39 -4.97 -33.04
N SER A 462 -13.64 -3.70 -32.65
CA SER A 462 -14.87 -2.90 -32.88
C SER A 462 -16.14 -3.27 -32.08
N ALA A 463 -17.02 -2.33 -31.68
CA ALA A 463 -16.92 -0.87 -31.53
C ALA A 463 -18.13 -0.30 -30.73
N LEU A 464 -18.05 0.99 -30.34
CA LEU A 464 -19.12 1.86 -29.79
C LEU A 464 -19.62 1.53 -28.35
N GLY A 465 -19.89 2.50 -27.47
CA GLY A 465 -19.57 3.93 -27.54
C GLY A 465 -20.18 4.81 -26.43
N SER A 466 -19.65 6.03 -26.32
CA SER A 466 -20.32 7.27 -25.83
C SER A 466 -20.68 7.48 -24.34
N SER A 467 -20.32 8.68 -23.86
CA SER A 467 -20.80 9.40 -22.64
C SER A 467 -20.58 8.74 -21.27
N SER A 468 -20.21 9.47 -20.21
CA SER A 468 -20.07 10.94 -20.04
C SER A 468 -18.70 11.32 -19.46
#